data_AF-A0A966IAR0-F1
#
_entry.id   AF-A0A966IAR0-F1
#
_cell.length_a   1.000
_cell.length_b   1.000
_cell.length_c   1.000
_cell.angle_alpha   90.00
_cell.angle_beta   90.00
_cell.angle_gamma   90.00
#
_symmetry.space_group_name_H-M   'P 1'
#
loop_
_entity.id
_entity.type
_entity.pdbx_description
1 polymer ?
#
loop_
_entity_poly.entity_id
_entity_poly.type
_entity_poly.pdbx_seq_one_letter_code
_entity_poly.pdbx_strand_id
1 'polypeptide(L)'
;MKIPSAHNQVSQQPFNTQKNTVLTDGAGKQDSVPSFVQRLEDGLKQVADTQQNAATLAQNYELGLENDLAKVMVGQQVSSLAFQLTLNVRNKALSAYKDIMNMPV
;
A
#
# COMPACT_ATOMS: atom_id res chain seq x y z
N MET A 1 -4.40 -35.26 -66.88
CA MET A 1 -4.67 -33.83 -67.15
C MET A 1 -6.11 -33.53 -66.73
N LYS A 2 -6.33 -32.38 -66.08
CA LYS A 2 -7.58 -31.83 -65.51
C LYS A 2 -7.90 -32.24 -64.06
N ILE A 3 -7.40 -31.42 -63.15
CA ILE A 3 -7.94 -31.17 -61.81
C ILE A 3 -9.01 -30.08 -61.99
N PRO A 4 -10.31 -30.32 -61.72
CA PRO A 4 -11.30 -29.25 -61.70
C PRO A 4 -11.44 -28.63 -60.30
N SER A 5 -11.48 -27.30 -60.33
CA SER A 5 -11.60 -26.36 -59.22
C SER A 5 -12.98 -26.37 -58.55
N ALA A 6 -12.98 -26.21 -57.22
CA ALA A 6 -14.02 -25.56 -56.42
C ALA A 6 -13.28 -24.93 -55.22
N HIS A 7 -12.95 -23.64 -55.22
CA HIS A 7 -13.82 -22.50 -54.88
C HIS A 7 -14.70 -22.75 -53.64
N ASN A 8 -14.15 -22.56 -52.43
CA ASN A 8 -14.90 -21.85 -51.40
C ASN A 8 -13.99 -21.27 -50.29
N GLN A 9 -13.82 -19.95 -50.39
CA GLN A 9 -13.85 -18.97 -49.31
C GLN A 9 -13.15 -19.28 -47.97
N VAL A 10 -12.01 -18.58 -47.82
CA VAL A 10 -11.45 -18.02 -46.59
C VAL A 10 -12.53 -17.76 -45.53
N SER A 11 -12.53 -18.58 -44.48
CA SER A 11 -13.14 -18.23 -43.20
C SER A 11 -12.35 -17.09 -42.57
N GLN A 12 -12.81 -15.87 -42.84
CA GLN A 12 -12.39 -14.66 -42.15
C GLN A 12 -12.87 -14.75 -40.69
N GLN A 13 -11.94 -14.86 -39.75
CA GLN A 13 -12.22 -14.56 -38.35
C GLN A 13 -12.45 -13.05 -38.21
N PRO A 14 -13.54 -12.59 -37.58
CA PRO A 14 -13.73 -11.17 -37.35
C PRO A 14 -12.69 -10.68 -36.34
N PHE A 15 -11.80 -9.81 -36.81
CA PHE A 15 -10.99 -8.94 -35.97
C PHE A 15 -11.91 -8.11 -35.09
N ASN A 16 -11.99 -8.43 -33.79
CA ASN A 16 -12.72 -7.63 -32.83
C ASN A 16 -11.94 -6.33 -32.57
N THR A 17 -12.26 -5.30 -33.36
CA THR A 17 -11.97 -3.89 -33.07
C THR A 17 -12.81 -3.49 -31.86
N GLN A 18 -12.25 -3.67 -30.66
CA GLN A 18 -12.82 -3.10 -29.44
C GLN A 18 -12.56 -1.59 -29.41
N LYS A 19 -13.42 -0.92 -30.19
CA LYS A 19 -14.01 0.40 -30.00
C LYS A 19 -13.46 1.21 -28.80
N ASN A 20 -12.52 2.11 -29.11
CA ASN A 20 -12.29 3.34 -28.35
C ASN A 20 -13.62 4.08 -28.20
N THR A 21 -14.22 4.02 -27.01
CA THR A 21 -15.34 4.89 -26.63
C THR A 21 -14.89 5.63 -25.38
N VAL A 22 -14.33 6.82 -25.61
CA VAL A 22 -14.28 7.86 -24.58
C VAL A 22 -15.72 8.25 -24.29
N LEU A 23 -15.96 8.62 -23.03
CA LEU A 23 -17.10 9.38 -22.48
C LEU A 23 -18.10 8.56 -21.63
N THR A 24 -17.93 8.83 -20.33
CA THR A 24 -18.95 9.25 -19.36
C THR A 24 -19.85 8.21 -18.71
N ASP A 25 -19.67 8.20 -17.38
CA ASP A 25 -20.60 7.85 -16.31
C ASP A 25 -20.87 6.37 -16.03
N GLY A 26 -20.67 5.99 -14.76
CA GLY A 26 -20.80 4.61 -14.29
C GLY A 26 -19.76 4.25 -13.24
N ALA A 27 -20.16 4.36 -11.98
CA ALA A 27 -19.52 3.85 -10.76
C ALA A 27 -18.70 2.57 -10.98
N GLY A 28 -17.41 2.73 -11.24
CA GLY A 28 -16.43 1.65 -11.26
C GLY A 28 -16.06 1.30 -9.83
N LYS A 29 -16.20 0.02 -9.47
CA LYS A 29 -15.59 -0.56 -8.28
C LYS A 29 -14.08 -0.36 -8.38
N GLN A 30 -13.61 0.71 -7.76
CA GLN A 30 -12.21 0.95 -7.48
C GLN A 30 -11.81 -0.16 -6.52
N ASP A 31 -10.91 -1.06 -6.91
CA ASP A 31 -10.13 -1.82 -5.93
C ASP A 31 -9.61 -0.79 -4.94
N SER A 32 -10.20 -0.78 -3.75
CA SER A 32 -10.04 0.29 -2.78
C SER A 32 -8.66 0.16 -2.19
N VAL A 33 -7.66 0.69 -2.91
CA VAL A 33 -6.36 0.99 -2.35
C VAL A 33 -6.63 1.76 -1.06
N PRO A 34 -6.20 1.25 0.11
CA PRO A 34 -6.48 1.93 1.36
C PRO A 34 -6.03 3.37 1.25
N SER A 35 -6.89 4.30 1.64
CA SER A 35 -6.56 5.71 1.60
C SER A 35 -5.25 5.95 2.36
N PHE A 36 -4.46 6.94 1.91
CA PHE A 36 -3.23 7.30 2.60
C PHE A 36 -3.45 7.54 4.11
N VAL A 37 -4.61 8.09 4.47
CA VAL A 37 -5.02 8.31 5.87
C VAL A 37 -5.17 6.98 6.61
N GLN A 38 -5.83 5.98 6.01
CA GLN A 38 -5.93 4.64 6.60
C GLN A 38 -4.55 4.00 6.78
N ARG A 39 -3.66 4.13 5.80
CA ARG A 39 -2.28 3.60 5.91
C ARG A 39 -1.46 4.32 6.98
N LEU A 40 -1.68 5.62 7.15
CA LEU A 40 -1.05 6.40 8.20
C LEU A 40 -1.59 6.01 9.58
N GLU A 41 -2.90 5.80 9.70
CA GLU A 41 -3.56 5.31 10.92
C GLU A 41 -3.06 3.91 11.30
N ASP A 42 -3.02 2.99 10.35
CA ASP A 42 -2.46 1.64 10.51
C ASP A 42 -0.99 1.71 10.96
N GLY A 43 -0.19 2.58 10.33
CA GLY A 43 1.21 2.79 10.70
C GLY A 43 1.36 3.37 12.12
N LEU A 44 0.47 4.28 12.53
CA LEU A 44 0.45 4.83 13.88
C LEU A 44 0.12 3.76 14.92
N LYS A 45 -0.87 2.93 14.62
CA LYS A 45 -1.26 1.79 15.45
C LYS A 45 -0.11 0.80 15.57
N GLN A 46 0.57 0.50 14.47
CA GLN A 46 1.73 -0.40 14.46
C GLN A 46 2.89 0.13 15.31
N VAL A 47 3.12 1.44 15.35
CA VAL A 47 4.13 2.04 16.24
C VAL A 47 3.74 1.88 17.71
N ALA A 48 2.47 2.11 18.05
CA ALA A 48 1.96 1.89 19.40
C ALA A 48 2.10 0.41 19.82
N ASP A 49 1.75 -0.52 18.93
CA ASP A 49 1.90 -1.95 19.16
C ASP A 49 3.38 -2.34 19.35
N THR A 50 4.29 -1.78 18.56
CA THR A 50 5.74 -2.04 18.67
C THR A 50 6.28 -1.51 20.01
N GLN A 51 5.86 -0.32 20.45
CA GLN A 51 6.23 0.23 21.77
C GLN A 51 5.72 -0.66 22.92
N GLN A 52 4.47 -1.09 22.86
CA GLN A 52 3.89 -1.99 23.86
C GLN A 52 4.64 -3.33 23.90
N ASN A 53 4.94 -3.89 22.73
CA ASN A 53 5.68 -5.13 22.61
C ASN A 53 7.09 -5.02 23.20
N ALA A 54 7.81 -3.93 22.90
CA ALA A 54 9.13 -3.65 23.47
C ALA A 54 9.08 -3.48 25.01
N ALA A 55 8.04 -2.85 25.55
CA ALA A 55 7.85 -2.73 26.99
C ALA A 55 7.58 -4.09 27.66
N THR A 56 6.73 -4.92 27.05
CA THR A 56 6.47 -6.29 27.51
C THR A 56 7.73 -7.15 27.46
N LEU A 57 8.53 -7.06 26.39
CA LEU A 57 9.79 -7.79 26.28
C LEU A 57 10.80 -7.37 27.36
N ALA A 58 10.92 -6.08 27.63
CA ALA A 58 11.77 -5.58 28.71
C ALA A 58 11.32 -6.13 30.07
N GLN A 59 10.01 -6.11 30.36
CA GLN A 59 9.45 -6.67 31.58
C GLN A 59 9.68 -8.19 31.69
N ASN A 60 9.45 -8.94 30.62
CA ASN A 60 9.66 -10.40 30.60
C ASN A 60 11.14 -10.77 30.81
N TYR A 61 12.05 -9.94 30.30
CA TYR A 61 13.49 -10.10 30.52
C TYR A 61 13.87 -9.83 31.98
N GLU A 62 13.35 -8.77 32.58
CA GLU A 62 13.56 -8.47 34.02
C GLU A 62 13.01 -9.58 34.94
N LEU A 63 11.91 -10.22 34.52
CA LEU A 63 11.30 -11.34 35.24
C LEU A 63 11.97 -12.69 34.98
N GLY A 64 12.97 -12.75 34.08
CA GLY A 64 13.67 -13.98 33.70
C GLY A 64 12.82 -14.99 32.90
N LEU A 65 11.65 -14.58 32.41
CA LEU A 65 10.78 -15.39 31.55
C LEU A 65 11.32 -15.48 30.12
N GLU A 66 12.13 -14.50 29.70
CA GLU A 66 12.73 -14.45 28.39
C GLU A 66 14.23 -14.12 28.55
N ASN A 67 15.12 -15.04 28.14
CA ASN A 67 16.56 -14.92 28.34
C ASN A 67 17.28 -14.24 27.14
N ASP A 68 16.50 -13.84 26.14
CA ASP A 68 17.01 -13.28 24.88
C ASP A 68 17.05 -11.75 24.95
N LEU A 69 18.10 -11.23 25.61
CA LEU A 69 18.40 -9.80 25.67
C LEU A 69 18.50 -9.18 24.28
N ALA A 70 19.02 -9.92 23.29
CA ALA A 70 19.22 -9.41 21.94
C ALA A 70 17.88 -9.06 21.28
N LYS A 71 16.85 -9.89 21.47
CA LYS A 71 15.49 -9.62 20.98
C LYS A 71 14.87 -8.37 21.61
N VAL A 72 15.07 -8.15 22.91
CA VAL A 72 14.61 -6.92 23.61
C VAL A 72 15.29 -5.69 23.04
N MET A 73 16.63 -5.73 22.91
CA MET A 73 17.42 -4.61 22.40
C MET A 73 17.04 -4.24 20.96
N VAL A 74 16.87 -5.24 20.09
CA VAL A 74 16.40 -5.03 18.72
C VAL A 74 14.99 -4.46 18.71
N GLY A 75 14.08 -4.98 19.54
CA GLY A 75 12.72 -4.46 19.68
C GLY A 75 12.69 -2.98 20.09
N GLN A 76 13.56 -2.57 21.02
CA GLN A 76 13.69 -1.17 21.44
C GLN A 76 14.26 -0.27 20.33
N GLN A 77 15.26 -0.74 19.58
CA GLN A 77 15.82 0.01 18.45
C GLN A 77 14.83 0.16 17.30
N VAL A 78 14.10 -0.90 16.97
CA VAL A 78 13.03 -0.86 15.96
C VAL A 78 11.94 0.12 16.38
N SER A 79 11.48 0.07 17.64
CA SER A 79 10.48 1.00 18.17
C SER A 79 10.91 2.46 18.08
N SER A 80 12.17 2.74 18.44
CA SER A 80 12.72 4.09 18.42
C SER A 80 12.82 4.65 16.99
N LEU A 81 13.30 3.82 16.05
CA LEU A 81 13.38 4.20 14.63
C LEU A 81 11.98 4.40 14.02
N ALA A 82 11.05 3.50 14.31
CA ALA A 82 9.67 3.60 13.85
C ALA A 82 9.00 4.90 14.34
N PHE A 83 9.17 5.25 15.62
CA PHE A 83 8.66 6.50 16.17
C PHE A 83 9.24 7.75 15.47
N GLN A 84 10.56 7.78 15.23
CA GLN A 84 11.20 8.87 14.51
C GLN A 84 10.64 9.02 13.08
N LEU A 85 10.45 7.90 12.39
CA LEU A 85 9.84 7.89 11.06
C LEU A 85 8.42 8.46 11.09
N THR A 86 7.60 8.07 12.08
CA THR A 86 6.24 8.59 12.25
C THR A 86 6.20 10.10 12.44
N LEU A 87 7.11 10.65 13.25
CA LEU A 87 7.22 12.11 13.43
C LEU A 87 7.54 12.81 12.10
N ASN A 88 8.45 12.24 11.30
CA ASN A 88 8.79 12.79 9.99
C ASN A 88 7.58 12.76 9.03
N VAL A 89 6.83 11.66 8.99
CA VAL A 89 5.63 11.53 8.17
C VAL A 89 4.55 12.53 8.61
N ARG A 90 4.31 12.65 9.92
CA ARG A 90 3.38 13.65 10.48
C ARG A 90 3.77 15.06 10.04
N ASN A 91 5.03 15.44 10.21
CA ASN A 91 5.51 16.77 9.84
C ASN A 91 5.35 17.02 8.35
N LYS A 92 5.66 16.03 7.50
CA LYS A 92 5.49 16.13 6.04
C LYS A 92 4.01 16.25 5.65
N ALA A 93 3.12 15.52 6.30
CA ALA A 93 1.67 15.61 6.08
C ALA A 93 1.12 16.99 6.47
N LEU A 94 1.56 17.54 7.60
CA LEU A 94 1.20 18.90 8.04
C LEU A 94 1.72 19.98 7.08
N SER A 95 2.95 19.82 6.58
CA SER A 95 3.50 20.75 5.58
C SER A 95 2.74 20.67 4.26
N ALA A 96 2.44 19.47 3.74
CA ALA A 96 1.67 19.32 2.52
C ALA A 96 0.27 19.95 2.62
N TYR A 97 -0.38 19.84 3.79
CA TYR A 97 -1.64 20.54 4.04
C TYR A 97 -1.48 22.06 4.00
N LYS A 98 -0.43 22.60 4.64
CA LYS A 98 -0.10 24.04 4.60
C LYS A 98 0.23 24.51 3.18
N ASP A 99 0.95 23.71 2.41
CA ASP A 99 1.34 24.04 1.04
C ASP A 99 0.11 24.16 0.12
N ILE A 100 -0.88 23.27 0.28
CA ILE A 100 -2.17 23.36 -0.44
C ILE A 100 -2.93 24.63 -0.03
N MET A 101 -2.94 24.98 1.26
CA MET A 101 -3.64 26.17 1.77
C MET A 101 -2.98 27.49 1.33
N ASN A 102 -1.66 27.49 1.15
CA ASN A 102 -0.88 28.67 0.75
C ASN A 102 -0.71 28.78 -0.77
N MET A 103 -1.22 27.82 -1.54
CA MET A 103 -1.19 27.90 -3.01
C MET A 103 -2.15 29.04 -3.44
N PRO A 104 -1.65 30.11 -4.09
CA PRO A 104 -2.55 31.14 -4.59
C PRO A 104 -3.44 30.54 -5.69
N VAL A 105 -4.74 30.80 -5.58
CA VAL A 105 -5.73 30.47 -6.63
C VAL A 105 -5.55 31.34 -7.87
#